data_AF-A0A9P7GHV2-F1
#
_entry.id   AF-A0A9P7GHV2-F1
#
_cell.length_a   1.000
_cell.length_b   1.000
_cell.length_c   1.000
_cell.angle_alpha   90.00
_cell.angle_beta   90.00
_cell.angle_gamma   90.00
#
_symmetry.space_group_name_H-M   'P 1'
#
loop_
_entity.id
_entity.type
_entity.pdbx_description
1 polymer ?
#
loop_
_entity_poly.entity_id
_entity_poly.type
_entity_poly.pdbx_seq_one_letter_code
_entity_poly.pdbx_strand_id
1 'polypeptide(L)'
;MGTYLTAHPPTPVQEQNGVRIRYFRKMDSPAVRDLFLVAIGTGPGSPREVALKESLSWPLAYLVYALSLLGLATLALWPGHKTLGFLLTLGVPGMFLRYRHQMSRGFMDYCYGALRQDLADIAGHYGMEPVNGSREDFAPVGASAFWVVECTSRDGRGVEIVGCIGLGAIRRDYLPHSRWPMFTHNNTTICGHHADCGNKDGELLGELRRMAVSPHCRRMGIGALLVQTLIDHAKVNGVRMVLLSTTEYQRPAIRMYLKHGWVESHKEVVTAALGLFKVVMLHFRLDLLSS
;
A
#
# COMPACT_ATOMS: atom_id res chain seq x y z
N MET A 1 38.24 -20.78 -13.03
CA MET A 1 37.68 -20.53 -14.37
C MET A 1 36.23 -20.96 -14.30
N GLY A 2 35.20 -20.12 -14.17
CA GLY A 2 35.00 -18.81 -14.76
C GLY A 2 33.67 -18.90 -15.52
N THR A 3 32.55 -18.87 -14.82
CA THR A 3 31.21 -18.73 -15.42
C THR A 3 30.62 -17.44 -14.89
N TYR A 4 30.89 -16.37 -15.63
CA TYR A 4 30.18 -15.11 -15.52
C TYR A 4 28.71 -15.38 -15.79
N LEU A 5 27.89 -15.33 -14.74
CA LEU A 5 26.45 -15.15 -14.91
C LEU A 5 26.28 -13.80 -15.58
N THR A 6 25.85 -13.86 -16.83
CA THR A 6 25.46 -12.73 -17.66
C THR A 6 24.51 -11.83 -16.88
N ALA A 7 24.92 -10.59 -16.66
CA ALA A 7 24.05 -9.52 -16.20
C ALA A 7 22.78 -9.55 -17.05
N HIS A 8 21.63 -9.73 -16.41
CA HIS A 8 20.36 -9.49 -17.07
C HIS A 8 20.39 -8.06 -17.64
N PRO A 9 20.06 -7.88 -18.94
CA PRO A 9 20.01 -6.55 -19.50
C PRO A 9 19.02 -5.69 -18.68
N PRO A 10 19.26 -4.38 -18.53
CA PRO A 10 18.24 -3.49 -17.97
C PRO A 10 16.92 -3.75 -18.72
N THR A 11 15.82 -3.85 -17.99
CA THR A 11 14.47 -4.01 -18.58
C THR A 11 14.35 -3.14 -19.82
N PRO A 12 13.81 -3.64 -20.94
CA PRO A 12 13.57 -2.81 -22.11
C PRO A 12 12.77 -1.60 -21.64
N VAL A 13 13.38 -0.42 -21.80
CA VAL A 13 12.78 0.85 -21.43
C VAL A 13 11.47 0.95 -22.21
N GLN A 14 10.34 0.69 -21.55
CA GLN A 14 9.04 0.90 -22.16
C GLN A 14 8.76 2.40 -22.08
N GLU A 15 9.13 3.08 -23.16
CA GLU A 15 8.91 4.51 -23.34
C GLU A 15 7.64 4.70 -24.18
N GLN A 16 6.59 5.20 -23.55
CA GLN A 16 5.33 5.52 -24.22
C GLN A 16 4.85 6.89 -23.74
N ASN A 17 4.61 7.82 -24.67
CA ASN A 17 4.02 9.14 -24.38
C ASN A 17 4.72 9.94 -23.26
N GLY A 18 6.06 9.98 -23.25
CA GLY A 18 6.85 10.70 -22.25
C GLY A 18 6.85 10.06 -20.85
N VAL A 19 6.34 8.84 -20.74
CA VAL A 19 6.38 8.00 -19.54
C VAL A 19 7.43 6.90 -19.75
N ARG A 20 8.33 6.76 -18.79
CA ARG A 20 9.40 5.78 -18.79
C ARG A 20 9.42 5.00 -17.47
N ILE A 21 9.40 3.68 -17.56
CA ILE A 21 9.60 2.79 -16.41
C ILE A 21 11.05 2.31 -16.36
N ARG A 22 11.64 2.28 -15.16
CA ARG A 22 13.00 1.79 -14.92
C ARG A 22 13.17 1.32 -13.49
N TYR A 23 14.29 0.64 -13.23
CA TYR A 23 14.70 0.33 -11.86
C TYR A 23 15.00 1.60 -11.05
N PHE A 24 14.84 1.46 -9.74
CA PHE A 24 15.16 2.49 -8.77
C PHE A 24 16.64 2.90 -8.81
N ARG A 25 16.89 4.20 -8.68
CA ARG A 25 18.21 4.79 -8.41
C ARG A 25 18.23 5.40 -7.03
N LYS A 26 19.39 5.42 -6.38
CA LYS A 26 19.51 5.97 -5.02
C LYS A 26 19.07 7.44 -4.93
N MET A 27 19.35 8.25 -5.95
CA MET A 27 18.86 9.64 -6.03
C MET A 27 17.33 9.77 -6.04
N ASP A 28 16.59 8.74 -6.46
CA ASP A 28 15.12 8.78 -6.50
C ASP A 28 14.50 8.67 -5.08
N SER A 29 15.29 8.27 -4.07
CA SER A 29 14.78 7.98 -2.71
C SER A 29 13.91 9.09 -2.13
N PRO A 30 14.33 10.38 -2.12
CA PRO A 30 13.47 11.45 -1.60
C PRO A 30 12.14 11.58 -2.34
N ALA A 31 12.17 11.46 -3.68
CA ALA A 31 10.97 11.57 -4.51
C ALA A 31 10.01 10.38 -4.30
N VAL A 32 10.53 9.15 -4.21
CA VAL A 32 9.73 7.94 -3.94
C VAL A 32 9.07 8.03 -2.56
N ARG A 33 9.82 8.50 -1.55
CA ARG A 33 9.32 8.66 -0.18
C ARG A 33 8.19 9.69 -0.09
N ASP A 34 8.37 10.84 -0.73
CA ASP A 34 7.34 11.89 -0.79
C ASP A 34 6.11 11.43 -1.58
N LEU A 35 6.32 10.83 -2.75
CA LEU A 35 5.27 10.25 -3.58
C LEU A 35 4.42 9.25 -2.80
N PHE A 36 5.05 8.34 -2.05
CA PHE A 36 4.34 7.35 -1.25
C PHE A 36 3.51 8.01 -0.13
N LEU A 37 4.09 8.99 0.57
CA LEU A 37 3.41 9.74 1.63
C LEU A 37 2.20 10.53 1.10
N VAL A 38 2.33 11.16 -0.06
CA VAL A 38 1.25 11.89 -0.73
C VAL A 38 0.19 10.92 -1.25
N ALA A 39 0.58 9.85 -1.94
CA ALA A 39 -0.38 8.94 -2.55
C ALA A 39 -1.24 8.20 -1.52
N ILE A 40 -0.67 7.84 -0.37
CA ILE A 40 -1.33 7.03 0.66
C ILE A 40 -1.84 7.86 1.85
N GLY A 41 -1.10 8.91 2.23
CA GLY A 41 -1.38 9.70 3.42
C GLY A 41 -2.08 11.02 3.14
N THR A 42 -1.38 11.98 2.54
CA THR A 42 -1.81 13.39 2.58
C THR A 42 -2.50 13.89 1.31
N GLY A 43 -2.28 13.25 0.18
CA GLY A 43 -2.74 13.71 -1.12
C GLY A 43 -4.22 13.45 -1.41
N PRO A 44 -4.76 14.09 -2.46
CA PRO A 44 -6.14 13.91 -2.86
C PRO A 44 -6.42 12.48 -3.35
N GLY A 45 -7.58 11.95 -2.97
CA GLY A 45 -7.99 10.56 -3.21
C GLY A 45 -7.10 9.53 -2.50
N SER A 46 -6.31 9.93 -1.52
CA SER A 46 -5.55 9.00 -0.67
C SER A 46 -6.50 8.16 0.19
N PRO A 47 -6.12 6.93 0.57
CA PRO A 47 -6.92 6.07 1.46
C PRO A 47 -7.30 6.75 2.77
N ARG A 48 -6.39 7.54 3.35
CA ARG A 48 -6.67 8.32 4.56
C ARG A 48 -7.78 9.35 4.33
N GLU A 49 -7.70 10.11 3.23
CA GLU A 49 -8.72 11.11 2.90
C GLU A 49 -10.07 10.46 2.62
N VAL A 50 -10.10 9.35 1.85
CA VAL A 50 -11.32 8.59 1.57
C VAL A 50 -11.95 8.08 2.87
N ALA A 51 -11.17 7.47 3.76
CA ALA A 51 -11.67 7.00 5.06
C ALA A 51 -12.23 8.15 5.92
N LEU A 52 -11.53 9.29 5.97
CA LEU A 52 -11.98 10.49 6.69
C LEU A 52 -13.25 11.10 6.08
N LYS A 53 -13.43 11.04 4.77
CA LYS A 53 -14.66 11.50 4.11
C LYS A 53 -15.82 10.54 4.39
N GLU A 54 -15.61 9.25 4.21
CA GLU A 54 -16.66 8.23 4.40
C GLU A 54 -17.13 8.12 5.85
N SER A 55 -16.24 8.35 6.82
CA SER A 55 -16.63 8.35 8.24
C SER A 55 -17.61 9.46 8.64
N LEU A 56 -17.81 10.50 7.81
CA LEU A 56 -18.86 11.51 8.05
C LEU A 56 -20.27 11.01 7.73
N SER A 57 -20.38 9.93 6.95
CA SER A 57 -21.64 9.33 6.50
C SER A 57 -21.86 7.92 7.06
N TRP A 58 -21.10 7.51 8.09
CA TRP A 58 -21.33 6.24 8.75
C TRP A 58 -22.58 6.29 9.64
N PRO A 59 -23.28 5.16 9.87
CA PRO A 59 -24.46 5.12 10.75
C PRO A 59 -24.23 5.76 12.13
N LEU A 60 -23.04 5.57 12.71
CA LEU A 60 -22.65 6.17 13.99
C LEU A 60 -22.49 7.70 13.92
N ALA A 61 -22.10 8.26 12.77
CA ALA A 61 -21.98 9.70 12.61
C ALA A 61 -23.36 10.38 12.65
N TYR A 62 -24.39 9.75 12.07
CA TYR A 62 -25.76 10.25 12.18
C TYR A 62 -26.28 10.23 13.62
N LEU A 63 -25.92 9.22 14.41
CA LEU A 63 -26.22 9.19 15.85
C LEU A 63 -25.52 10.34 16.57
N VAL A 64 -24.24 10.62 16.27
CA VAL A 64 -23.51 11.78 16.80
C VAL A 64 -24.23 13.09 16.46
N TYR A 65 -24.67 13.27 15.21
CA TYR A 65 -25.39 14.47 14.79
C TYR A 65 -26.73 14.61 15.53
N ALA A 66 -27.51 13.54 15.61
CA ALA A 66 -28.80 13.54 16.31
C ALA A 66 -28.64 13.84 17.81
N LEU A 67 -27.66 13.22 18.48
CA LEU A 67 -27.37 13.47 19.89
C LEU A 67 -26.88 14.90 20.13
N SER A 68 -26.10 15.47 19.21
CA SER A 68 -25.64 16.85 19.31
C SER A 68 -26.81 17.85 19.18
N LEU A 69 -27.74 17.60 18.25
CA LEU A 69 -28.97 18.38 18.10
C LEU A 69 -29.88 18.24 19.33
N LEU A 70 -30.00 17.04 19.88
CA LEU A 70 -30.73 16.81 21.13
C LEU A 70 -30.07 17.56 22.30
N GLY A 71 -28.74 17.58 22.36
CA GLY A 71 -27.97 18.37 23.32
C GLY A 71 -28.31 19.86 23.25
N LEU A 72 -28.31 20.43 22.04
CA LEU A 72 -28.69 21.82 21.82
C LEU A 72 -30.15 22.10 22.24
N ALA A 73 -31.08 21.19 21.90
CA ALA A 73 -32.47 21.31 22.32
C ALA A 73 -32.62 21.26 23.84
N THR A 74 -31.87 20.38 24.52
CA THR A 74 -31.91 20.28 25.99
C THR A 74 -31.40 21.52 26.68
N LEU A 75 -30.35 22.16 26.14
CA LEU A 75 -29.83 23.44 26.65
C LEU A 75 -30.84 24.57 26.48
N ALA A 76 -31.63 24.56 25.40
CA ALA A 76 -32.60 25.60 25.09
C ALA A 76 -33.91 25.46 25.89
N LEU A 77 -34.40 24.22 26.06
CA LEU A 77 -35.76 23.96 26.54
C LEU A 77 -35.85 23.59 28.04
N TRP A 78 -34.78 23.03 28.62
CA TRP A 78 -34.82 22.54 30.00
C TRP A 78 -33.61 23.01 30.83
N PRO A 79 -33.72 24.18 31.51
CA PRO A 79 -32.63 24.77 32.28
C PRO A 79 -32.06 23.90 33.40
N GLY A 80 -32.82 22.90 33.88
CA GLY A 80 -32.40 21.96 34.93
C GLY A 80 -31.40 20.89 34.46
N HIS A 81 -31.21 20.69 33.15
CA HIS A 81 -30.37 19.62 32.59
C HIS A 81 -29.16 20.14 31.80
N LYS A 82 -28.64 21.32 32.17
CA LYS A 82 -27.54 21.98 31.44
C LYS A 82 -26.30 21.10 31.31
N THR A 83 -25.94 20.36 32.36
CA THR A 83 -24.80 19.44 32.35
C THR A 83 -24.92 18.37 31.27
N LEU A 84 -26.08 17.72 31.18
CA LEU A 84 -26.38 16.73 30.13
C LEU A 84 -26.35 17.37 28.73
N GLY A 85 -26.93 18.56 28.58
CA GLY A 85 -26.92 19.28 27.32
C GLY A 85 -25.53 19.65 26.82
N PHE A 86 -24.62 20.07 27.70
CA PHE A 86 -23.22 20.31 27.34
C PHE A 86 -22.48 19.03 26.95
N LEU A 87 -22.68 17.93 27.67
CA LEU A 87 -22.06 16.63 27.33
C LEU A 87 -22.49 16.13 25.95
N LEU A 88 -23.76 16.26 25.61
CA LEU A 88 -24.28 15.86 24.30
C LEU A 88 -23.79 16.79 23.17
N THR A 89 -23.76 18.11 23.42
CA THR A 89 -23.39 19.10 22.40
C THR A 89 -21.89 19.14 22.11
N LEU A 90 -21.04 19.01 23.13
CA LEU A 90 -19.59 19.16 22.99
C LEU A 90 -18.84 17.82 23.15
N GLY A 91 -19.29 16.99 24.10
CA GLY A 91 -18.62 15.73 24.40
C GLY A 91 -18.73 14.72 23.25
N VAL A 92 -19.93 14.53 22.71
CA VAL A 92 -20.16 13.56 21.63
C VAL A 92 -19.42 13.95 20.34
N PRO A 93 -19.50 15.21 19.81
CA PRO A 93 -18.65 15.64 18.71
C PRO A 93 -17.16 15.61 19.03
N GLY A 94 -16.74 15.97 20.24
CA GLY A 94 -15.34 15.91 20.68
C GLY A 94 -14.78 14.49 20.62
N MET A 95 -15.54 13.50 21.08
CA MET A 95 -15.21 12.08 20.96
C MET A 95 -15.14 11.64 19.48
N PHE A 96 -16.07 12.09 18.64
CA PHE A 96 -16.04 11.80 17.20
C PHE A 96 -14.83 12.41 16.49
N LEU A 97 -14.45 13.65 16.82
CA LEU A 97 -13.23 14.29 16.32
C LEU A 97 -11.97 13.55 16.78
N ARG A 98 -11.92 13.13 18.05
CA ARG A 98 -10.83 12.28 18.57
C ARG A 98 -10.75 10.95 17.81
N TYR A 99 -11.89 10.32 17.54
CA TYR A 99 -11.95 9.09 16.74
C TYR A 99 -11.38 9.31 15.33
N ARG A 100 -11.82 10.35 14.62
CA ARG A 100 -11.30 10.73 13.29
C ARG A 100 -9.79 11.04 13.33
N HIS A 101 -9.32 11.70 14.38
CA HIS A 101 -7.90 11.98 14.57
C HIS A 101 -7.09 10.69 14.75
N GLN A 102 -7.57 9.74 15.57
CA GLN A 102 -6.90 8.44 15.74
C GLN A 102 -6.87 7.64 14.42
N MET A 103 -7.96 7.62 13.67
CA MET A 103 -7.98 7.01 12.33
C MET A 103 -6.93 7.64 11.41
N SER A 104 -6.90 8.97 11.34
CA SER A 104 -5.90 9.71 10.55
C SER A 104 -4.46 9.35 10.98
N ARG A 105 -4.21 9.25 12.29
CA ARG A 105 -2.92 8.82 12.84
C ARG A 105 -2.56 7.41 12.41
N GLY A 106 -3.48 6.44 12.47
CA GLY A 106 -3.19 5.06 12.04
C GLY A 106 -2.68 4.96 10.60
N PHE A 107 -3.29 5.70 9.66
CA PHE A 107 -2.78 5.77 8.29
C PHE A 107 -1.39 6.41 8.19
N MET A 108 -1.15 7.48 8.95
CA MET A 108 0.15 8.15 8.95
C MET A 108 1.24 7.30 9.61
N ASP A 109 0.91 6.59 10.68
CA ASP A 109 1.81 5.66 11.37
C ASP A 109 2.23 4.52 10.42
N TYR A 110 1.32 4.02 9.59
CA TYR A 110 1.66 3.09 8.49
C TYR A 110 2.65 3.71 7.49
N CYS A 111 2.37 4.93 7.00
CA CYS A 111 3.27 5.61 6.07
C CYS A 111 4.65 5.84 6.68
N TYR A 112 4.73 6.33 7.91
CA TYR A 112 6.00 6.54 8.60
C TYR A 112 6.73 5.23 8.92
N GLY A 113 5.99 4.15 9.19
CA GLY A 113 6.54 2.80 9.32
C GLY A 113 7.25 2.36 8.04
N ALA A 114 6.59 2.50 6.88
CA ALA A 114 7.18 2.22 5.57
C ALA A 114 8.44 3.05 5.31
N LEU A 115 8.37 4.36 5.60
CA LEU A 115 9.49 5.28 5.45
C LEU A 115 10.68 4.97 6.38
N ARG A 116 10.49 4.26 7.47
CA ARG A 116 11.56 3.87 8.41
C ARG A 116 12.12 2.47 8.14
N GLN A 117 11.38 1.65 7.39
CA GLN A 117 11.74 0.27 7.10
C GLN A 117 12.23 0.15 5.66
N ASP A 118 11.39 -0.37 4.77
CA ASP A 118 11.78 -0.72 3.41
C ASP A 118 12.08 0.48 2.52
N LEU A 119 11.44 1.64 2.77
CA LEU A 119 11.75 2.86 2.03
C LEU A 119 12.91 3.66 2.65
N ALA A 120 13.49 3.23 3.78
CA ALA A 120 14.69 3.86 4.35
C ALA A 120 15.95 3.48 3.56
N ASP A 121 16.04 2.21 3.15
CA ASP A 121 17.06 1.69 2.25
C ASP A 121 16.43 0.73 1.23
N ILE A 122 15.94 1.30 0.12
CA ILE A 122 15.19 0.56 -0.91
C ILE A 122 16.10 -0.48 -1.56
N ALA A 123 17.30 -0.10 -2.02
CA ALA A 123 18.20 -1.02 -2.69
C ALA A 123 18.58 -2.20 -1.78
N GLY A 124 18.91 -1.92 -0.51
CA GLY A 124 19.21 -2.96 0.48
C GLY A 124 18.01 -3.86 0.79
N HIS A 125 16.81 -3.29 0.99
CA HIS A 125 15.61 -4.07 1.31
C HIS A 125 15.22 -5.04 0.20
N TYR A 126 15.37 -4.62 -1.06
CA TYR A 126 15.02 -5.42 -2.23
C TYR A 126 16.21 -6.21 -2.80
N GLY A 127 17.37 -6.20 -2.14
CA GLY A 127 18.55 -6.96 -2.56
C GLY A 127 19.07 -6.57 -3.94
N MET A 128 18.98 -5.30 -4.29
CA MET A 128 19.45 -4.78 -5.57
C MET A 128 20.95 -4.45 -5.50
N GLU A 129 21.70 -4.79 -6.54
CA GLU A 129 23.14 -4.57 -6.61
C GLU A 129 23.52 -3.40 -7.53
N PRO A 130 24.64 -2.72 -7.25
CA PRO A 130 25.07 -1.59 -8.05
C PRO A 130 25.56 -2.02 -9.44
N VAL A 131 25.10 -1.33 -10.48
CA VAL A 131 25.45 -1.63 -11.88
C VAL A 131 26.80 -0.99 -12.23
N ASN A 132 27.74 -1.77 -12.78
CA ASN A 132 29.07 -1.29 -13.20
C ASN A 132 29.86 -0.57 -12.09
N GLY A 133 29.61 -0.89 -10.82
CA GLY A 133 30.22 -0.20 -9.67
C GLY A 133 29.71 1.22 -9.42
N SER A 134 28.66 1.67 -10.14
CA SER A 134 27.95 2.91 -9.85
C SER A 134 27.33 2.84 -8.45
N ARG A 135 27.47 3.89 -7.64
CA ARG A 135 26.78 3.97 -6.33
C ARG A 135 25.31 4.41 -6.46
N GLU A 136 24.88 4.76 -7.66
CA GLU A 136 23.59 5.40 -7.92
C GLU A 136 22.62 4.50 -8.68
N ASP A 137 23.11 3.71 -9.63
CA ASP A 137 22.30 2.81 -10.45
C ASP A 137 22.32 1.40 -9.90
N PHE A 138 21.14 0.79 -9.77
CA PHE A 138 20.96 -0.53 -9.20
C PHE A 138 20.17 -1.42 -10.15
N ALA A 139 20.46 -2.73 -10.11
CA ALA A 139 19.73 -3.76 -10.83
C ALA A 139 19.38 -4.92 -9.88
N PRO A 140 18.27 -5.62 -10.11
CA PRO A 140 17.94 -6.81 -9.34
C PRO A 140 18.88 -7.97 -9.69
N VAL A 141 19.29 -8.72 -8.67
CA VAL A 141 20.06 -9.97 -8.83
C VAL A 141 19.14 -11.20 -8.86
N GLY A 142 17.92 -11.06 -8.34
CA GLY A 142 16.92 -12.12 -8.32
C GLY A 142 15.51 -11.57 -8.50
N ALA A 143 14.52 -12.29 -7.98
CA ALA A 143 13.11 -11.91 -8.15
C ALA A 143 12.72 -10.60 -7.43
N SER A 144 13.41 -10.24 -6.34
CA SER A 144 13.15 -8.99 -5.64
C SER A 144 13.66 -7.79 -6.45
N ALA A 145 12.82 -6.76 -6.59
CA ALA A 145 13.14 -5.57 -7.36
C ALA A 145 12.25 -4.38 -6.97
N PHE A 146 12.70 -3.18 -7.31
CA PHE A 146 11.91 -1.95 -7.15
C PHE A 146 11.97 -1.10 -8.42
N TRP A 147 10.82 -0.67 -8.90
CA TRP A 147 10.68 0.16 -10.09
C TRP A 147 10.11 1.52 -9.75
N VAL A 148 10.51 2.48 -10.57
CA VAL A 148 9.96 3.82 -10.61
C VAL A 148 9.48 4.13 -12.02
N VAL A 149 8.42 4.92 -12.11
CA VAL A 149 7.97 5.54 -13.35
C VAL A 149 8.31 7.00 -13.29
N GLU A 150 9.05 7.44 -14.29
CA GLU A 150 9.37 8.83 -14.51
C GLU A 150 8.56 9.39 -15.68
N CYS A 151 8.07 10.61 -15.52
CA CYS A 151 7.37 11.33 -16.58
C CYS A 151 8.17 12.58 -16.93
N THR A 152 8.39 12.82 -18.22
CA THR A 152 8.91 14.10 -18.69
C THR A 152 7.81 15.14 -18.56
N SER A 153 8.10 16.26 -17.89
CA SER A 153 7.18 17.39 -17.79
C SER A 153 6.81 17.90 -19.19
N ARG A 154 5.58 18.42 -19.36
CA ARG A 154 5.09 18.96 -20.64
C ARG A 154 5.97 20.08 -21.20
N ASP A 155 6.69 20.78 -20.33
CA ASP A 155 7.60 21.86 -20.71
C ASP A 155 9.00 21.36 -21.09
N GLY A 156 9.25 20.05 -21.03
CA GLY A 156 10.54 19.42 -21.34
C GLY A 156 11.68 19.72 -20.35
N ARG A 157 11.40 20.48 -19.29
CA ARG A 157 12.43 21.01 -18.36
C ARG A 157 12.79 20.11 -17.18
N GLY A 158 12.14 18.95 -17.03
CA GLY A 158 12.41 18.07 -15.90
C GLY A 158 11.76 16.71 -16.03
N VAL A 159 12.35 15.74 -15.31
CA VAL A 159 11.87 14.37 -15.17
C VAL A 159 11.39 14.23 -13.72
N GLU A 160 10.14 13.83 -13.53
CA GLU A 160 9.53 13.66 -12.21
C GLU A 160 9.16 12.19 -11.98
N ILE A 161 9.41 11.69 -10.77
CA ILE A 161 8.96 10.36 -10.36
C ILE A 161 7.46 10.41 -10.03
N VAL A 162 6.65 9.80 -10.88
CA VAL A 162 5.18 9.83 -10.79
C VAL A 162 4.57 8.50 -10.34
N GLY A 163 5.37 7.44 -10.25
CA GLY A 163 4.91 6.12 -9.81
C GLY A 163 6.04 5.26 -9.26
N CYS A 164 5.70 4.32 -8.38
CA CYS A 164 6.63 3.30 -7.91
C CYS A 164 5.91 2.00 -7.53
N ILE A 165 6.67 0.89 -7.54
CA ILE A 165 6.22 -0.42 -7.07
C ILE A 165 7.43 -1.26 -6.65
N GLY A 166 7.27 -2.06 -5.59
CA GLY A 166 8.26 -3.03 -5.14
C GLY A 166 7.73 -4.46 -5.24
N LEU A 167 8.62 -5.40 -5.52
CA LEU A 167 8.39 -6.84 -5.44
C LEU A 167 9.37 -7.44 -4.44
N GLY A 168 8.88 -7.97 -3.33
CA GLY A 168 9.68 -8.74 -2.37
C GLY A 168 9.53 -10.23 -2.62
N ALA A 169 10.61 -10.93 -2.97
CA ALA A 169 10.58 -12.38 -3.15
C ALA A 169 10.93 -13.11 -1.86
N ILE A 170 10.15 -14.15 -1.54
CA ILE A 170 10.29 -14.96 -0.33
C ILE A 170 10.25 -16.43 -0.76
N ARG A 171 11.25 -17.22 -0.33
CA ARG A 171 11.25 -18.67 -0.51
C ARG A 171 10.37 -19.34 0.56
N ARG A 172 9.49 -20.25 0.14
CA ARG A 172 8.52 -20.94 1.00
C ARG A 172 9.20 -21.72 2.15
N ASP A 173 10.41 -22.22 1.94
CA ASP A 173 11.17 -23.02 2.92
C ASP A 173 11.58 -22.24 4.18
N TYR A 174 11.61 -20.90 4.09
CA TYR A 174 11.89 -20.03 5.24
C TYR A 174 10.62 -19.63 5.99
N LEU A 175 9.45 -20.08 5.55
CA LEU A 175 8.18 -19.87 6.23
C LEU A 175 7.87 -21.12 7.07
N PRO A 176 7.82 -21.02 8.41
CA PRO A 176 7.49 -22.16 9.26
C PRO A 176 6.15 -22.80 8.83
N HIS A 177 6.02 -24.14 8.89
CA HIS A 177 4.81 -24.87 8.49
C HIS A 177 3.51 -24.45 9.23
N SER A 178 3.63 -23.76 10.37
CA SER A 178 2.52 -23.16 11.12
C SER A 178 2.29 -21.67 10.84
N ARG A 179 3.05 -21.09 9.90
CA ARG A 179 3.19 -19.65 9.68
C ARG A 179 3.20 -19.37 8.18
N TRP A 180 2.00 -19.43 7.58
CA TRP A 180 1.72 -18.66 6.37
C TRP A 180 2.24 -17.23 6.55
N PRO A 181 2.76 -16.56 5.50
CA PRO A 181 3.35 -15.23 5.63
C PRO A 181 2.27 -14.30 6.13
N MET A 182 2.36 -14.09 7.43
CA MET A 182 1.54 -13.22 8.22
C MET A 182 2.16 -11.86 8.02
N PHE A 183 1.56 -11.10 7.12
CA PHE A 183 1.99 -9.75 6.80
C PHE A 183 2.10 -8.97 8.09
N THR A 184 3.34 -8.64 8.49
CA THR A 184 3.59 -7.87 9.70
C THR A 184 3.15 -6.43 9.45
N HIS A 185 1.86 -6.15 9.63
CA HIS A 185 1.48 -4.89 10.25
C HIS A 185 1.82 -5.08 11.75
N ASN A 186 2.92 -4.47 12.21
CA ASN A 186 3.17 -4.19 13.63
C ASN A 186 3.07 -5.39 14.61
N ASN A 187 3.76 -6.50 14.31
CA ASN A 187 4.13 -7.55 15.28
C ASN A 187 2.96 -8.29 15.97
N THR A 188 1.73 -8.25 15.42
CA THR A 188 0.60 -9.02 15.97
C THR A 188 0.20 -10.13 15.00
N THR A 189 0.24 -11.36 15.51
CA THR A 189 0.04 -12.60 14.78
C THR A 189 -1.41 -13.06 14.91
N ILE A 190 -2.19 -13.10 13.81
CA ILE A 190 -3.53 -13.69 13.81
C ILE A 190 -3.67 -14.66 12.62
N CYS A 191 -3.95 -15.92 12.94
CA CYS A 191 -3.94 -17.05 12.01
C CYS A 191 -5.24 -17.13 11.20
N GLY A 192 -5.15 -17.06 9.86
CA GLY A 192 -6.21 -17.51 8.96
C GLY A 192 -6.00 -18.98 8.61
N HIS A 193 -6.88 -19.86 9.09
CA HIS A 193 -6.99 -21.23 8.59
C HIS A 193 -7.50 -21.20 7.14
N HIS A 194 -6.66 -21.48 6.16
CA HIS A 194 -7.13 -22.00 4.86
C HIS A 194 -6.22 -23.11 4.36
N ALA A 195 -6.90 -24.21 4.06
CA ALA A 195 -6.38 -25.45 3.54
C ALA A 195 -6.04 -25.34 2.04
N ASP A 196 -5.10 -26.19 1.64
CA ASP A 196 -4.89 -26.71 0.29
C ASP A 196 -4.28 -25.73 -0.75
N CYS A 197 -3.03 -25.35 -0.52
CA CYS A 197 -2.10 -25.05 -1.62
C CYS A 197 -1.01 -26.09 -1.53
N GLY A 198 -1.03 -27.07 -2.44
CA GLY A 198 -0.13 -28.23 -2.47
C GLY A 198 1.27 -27.93 -1.94
N ASN A 199 1.69 -28.73 -0.97
CA ASN A 199 2.97 -28.61 -0.28
C ASN A 199 4.09 -28.97 -1.26
N LYS A 200 4.73 -27.97 -1.86
CA LYS A 200 5.96 -28.16 -2.64
C LYS A 200 7.02 -27.25 -2.03
N ASP A 201 7.96 -27.87 -1.34
CA ASP A 201 9.16 -27.21 -0.84
C ASP A 201 9.92 -26.59 -2.03
N GLY A 202 10.50 -25.41 -1.84
CA GLY A 202 11.27 -24.66 -2.84
C GLY A 202 10.50 -23.63 -3.67
N GLU A 203 9.19 -23.42 -3.44
CA GLU A 203 8.42 -22.44 -4.20
C GLU A 203 8.82 -20.99 -3.88
N LEU A 204 9.06 -20.20 -4.93
CA LEU A 204 9.33 -18.77 -4.82
C LEU A 204 8.02 -17.98 -4.88
N LEU A 205 7.70 -17.28 -3.81
CA LEU A 205 6.54 -16.40 -3.69
C LEU A 205 6.99 -14.94 -3.80
N GLY A 206 6.14 -14.09 -4.38
CA GLY A 206 6.35 -12.66 -4.47
C GLY A 206 5.33 -11.88 -3.65
N GLU A 207 5.73 -10.75 -3.10
CA GLU A 207 4.83 -9.78 -2.47
C GLU A 207 4.94 -8.43 -3.19
N LEU A 208 3.82 -7.96 -3.72
CA LEU A 208 3.71 -6.60 -4.26
C LEU A 208 3.60 -5.63 -3.09
N ARG A 209 4.56 -4.69 -3.04
CA ARG A 209 4.68 -3.68 -1.99
C ARG A 209 4.78 -2.28 -2.56
N ARG A 210 4.45 -1.31 -1.71
CA ARG A 210 4.68 0.13 -1.92
C ARG A 210 4.22 0.68 -3.27
N MET A 211 3.14 0.12 -3.82
CA MET A 211 2.56 0.64 -5.04
C MET A 211 1.97 2.03 -4.79
N ALA A 212 2.49 3.04 -5.48
CA ALA A 212 1.98 4.40 -5.43
C ALA A 212 2.02 5.04 -6.81
N VAL A 213 1.02 5.88 -7.08
CA VAL A 213 0.95 6.71 -8.29
C VAL A 213 0.52 8.11 -7.87
N SER A 214 1.23 9.12 -8.39
CA SER A 214 1.00 10.53 -8.14
C SER A 214 -0.47 10.85 -8.42
N PRO A 215 -1.19 11.54 -7.51
CA PRO A 215 -2.59 11.89 -7.71
C PRO A 215 -2.88 12.56 -9.06
N HIS A 216 -1.93 13.36 -9.55
CA HIS A 216 -2.02 14.12 -10.81
C HIS A 216 -1.85 13.25 -12.06
N CYS A 217 -1.30 12.04 -11.92
CA CYS A 217 -1.04 11.12 -13.03
C CYS A 217 -1.88 9.84 -12.94
N ARG A 218 -2.89 9.81 -12.04
CA ARG A 218 -3.82 8.68 -11.94
C ARG A 218 -4.69 8.59 -13.19
N ARG A 219 -5.18 7.38 -13.46
CA ARG A 219 -6.05 7.06 -14.62
C ARG A 219 -5.37 7.24 -16.00
N MET A 220 -4.05 7.43 -16.03
CA MET A 220 -3.24 7.48 -17.27
C MET A 220 -2.59 6.14 -17.63
N GLY A 221 -2.99 5.03 -17.00
CA GLY A 221 -2.41 3.71 -17.24
C GLY A 221 -1.12 3.38 -16.47
N ILE A 222 -0.52 4.34 -15.77
CA ILE A 222 0.75 4.15 -15.01
C ILE A 222 0.68 2.99 -14.01
N GLY A 223 -0.42 2.87 -13.26
CA GLY A 223 -0.59 1.76 -12.32
C GLY A 223 -0.64 0.40 -13.01
N ALA A 224 -1.29 0.31 -14.16
CA ALA A 224 -1.34 -0.92 -14.95
C ALA A 224 0.04 -1.26 -15.53
N LEU A 225 0.79 -0.25 -16.01
CA LEU A 225 2.17 -0.41 -16.46
C LEU A 225 3.06 -0.99 -15.35
N LEU A 226 3.06 -0.39 -14.16
CA LEU A 226 3.81 -0.86 -12.99
C LEU A 226 3.47 -2.31 -12.63
N VAL A 227 2.18 -2.64 -12.58
CA VAL A 227 1.68 -3.98 -12.27
C VAL A 227 2.13 -4.99 -13.32
N GLN A 228 2.00 -4.66 -14.60
CA GLN A 228 2.41 -5.55 -15.69
C GLN A 228 3.92 -5.80 -15.67
N THR A 229 4.73 -4.75 -15.48
CA THR A 229 6.18 -4.88 -15.34
C THR A 229 6.56 -5.78 -14.17
N LEU A 230 5.89 -5.65 -13.03
CA LEU A 230 6.11 -6.52 -11.88
C LEU A 230 5.74 -7.98 -12.19
N ILE A 231 4.59 -8.23 -12.84
CA ILE A 231 4.18 -9.59 -13.24
C ILE A 231 5.19 -10.21 -14.19
N ASP A 232 5.60 -9.48 -15.23
CA ASP A 232 6.53 -9.98 -16.23
C ASP A 232 7.88 -10.33 -15.60
N HIS A 233 8.40 -9.46 -14.72
CA HIS A 233 9.61 -9.73 -13.96
C HIS A 233 9.46 -10.96 -13.04
N ALA A 234 8.33 -11.08 -12.35
CA ALA A 234 8.05 -12.20 -11.46
C ALA A 234 8.04 -13.53 -12.23
N LYS A 235 7.39 -13.57 -13.41
CA LYS A 235 7.36 -14.75 -14.29
C LYS A 235 8.75 -15.17 -14.76
N VAL A 236 9.55 -14.21 -15.24
CA VAL A 236 10.93 -14.48 -15.72
C VAL A 236 11.82 -15.03 -14.61
N ASN A 237 11.59 -14.61 -13.35
CA ASN A 237 12.34 -15.08 -12.20
C ASN A 237 11.73 -16.31 -11.51
N GLY A 238 10.75 -16.99 -12.13
CA GLY A 238 10.18 -18.24 -11.61
C GLY A 238 9.31 -18.08 -10.36
N VAL A 239 8.79 -16.88 -10.08
CA VAL A 239 7.82 -16.67 -9.01
C VAL A 239 6.51 -17.37 -9.37
N ARG A 240 5.99 -18.24 -8.49
CA ARG A 240 4.74 -18.99 -8.75
C ARG A 240 3.49 -18.17 -8.46
N MET A 241 3.55 -17.31 -7.46
CA MET A 241 2.40 -16.59 -6.95
C MET A 241 2.83 -15.23 -6.41
N VAL A 242 2.04 -14.20 -6.68
CA VAL A 242 2.22 -12.86 -6.14
C VAL A 242 1.07 -12.51 -5.19
N LEU A 243 1.41 -12.15 -3.97
CA LEU A 243 0.49 -11.73 -2.93
C LEU A 243 0.49 -10.20 -2.79
N LEU A 244 -0.63 -9.65 -2.34
CA LEU A 244 -0.69 -8.26 -1.88
C LEU A 244 -1.78 -8.08 -0.82
N SER A 245 -1.59 -7.05 0.00
CA SER A 245 -2.58 -6.59 0.98
C SER A 245 -2.90 -5.12 0.73
N THR A 246 -4.18 -4.76 0.78
CA THR A 246 -4.63 -3.38 0.58
C THR A 246 -5.84 -3.07 1.44
N THR A 247 -6.09 -1.79 1.73
CA THR A 247 -7.29 -1.37 2.47
C THR A 247 -8.49 -1.29 1.54
N GLU A 248 -9.70 -1.51 2.05
CA GLU A 248 -10.95 -1.33 1.28
C GLU A 248 -11.14 0.09 0.71
N TYR A 249 -10.47 1.09 1.31
CA TYR A 249 -10.47 2.48 0.86
C TYR A 249 -9.72 2.69 -0.48
N GLN A 250 -8.94 1.70 -0.93
CA GLN A 250 -8.18 1.75 -2.18
C GLN A 250 -8.96 1.19 -3.39
N ARG A 251 -10.24 1.57 -3.53
CA ARG A 251 -11.13 1.07 -4.59
C ARG A 251 -10.55 1.13 -6.01
N PRO A 252 -9.83 2.20 -6.43
CA PRO A 252 -9.20 2.22 -7.75
C PRO A 252 -8.13 1.14 -7.94
N ALA A 253 -7.31 0.88 -6.92
CA ALA A 253 -6.27 -0.15 -6.95
C ALA A 253 -6.91 -1.55 -6.94
N ILE A 254 -7.92 -1.78 -6.10
CA ILE A 254 -8.66 -3.05 -6.04
C ILE A 254 -9.21 -3.43 -7.43
N ARG A 255 -9.90 -2.50 -8.11
CA ARG A 255 -10.41 -2.76 -9.47
C ARG A 255 -9.30 -3.07 -10.47
N MET A 256 -8.17 -2.40 -10.35
CA MET A 256 -7.01 -2.64 -11.21
C MET A 256 -6.41 -4.03 -10.95
N TYR A 257 -6.25 -4.45 -9.70
CA TYR A 257 -5.77 -5.80 -9.36
C TYR A 257 -6.72 -6.88 -9.90
N LEU A 258 -8.02 -6.75 -9.66
CA LEU A 258 -9.03 -7.67 -10.20
C LEU A 258 -8.95 -7.78 -11.73
N LYS A 259 -8.77 -6.65 -12.43
CA LYS A 259 -8.64 -6.63 -13.90
C LYS A 259 -7.39 -7.38 -14.40
N HIS A 260 -6.32 -7.42 -13.62
CA HIS A 260 -5.09 -8.13 -13.98
C HIS A 260 -5.04 -9.57 -13.43
N GLY A 261 -6.20 -10.13 -13.02
CA GLY A 261 -6.33 -11.54 -12.66
C GLY A 261 -6.06 -11.86 -11.20
N TRP A 262 -5.85 -10.86 -10.33
CA TRP A 262 -5.82 -11.12 -8.89
C TRP A 262 -7.18 -11.58 -8.39
N VAL A 263 -7.17 -12.55 -7.49
CA VAL A 263 -8.36 -13.05 -6.79
C VAL A 263 -8.23 -12.72 -5.31
N GLU A 264 -9.32 -12.25 -4.70
CA GLU A 264 -9.37 -12.02 -3.26
C GLU A 264 -9.25 -13.37 -2.52
N SER A 265 -8.27 -13.47 -1.62
CA SER A 265 -8.02 -14.68 -0.84
C SER A 265 -8.65 -14.62 0.55
N HIS A 266 -8.56 -13.48 1.23
CA HIS A 266 -9.03 -13.31 2.61
C HIS A 266 -9.31 -11.83 2.95
N LYS A 267 -10.21 -11.59 3.92
CA LYS A 267 -10.45 -10.28 4.51
C LYS A 267 -10.11 -10.29 5.99
N GLU A 268 -9.33 -9.33 6.43
CA GLU A 268 -8.94 -9.16 7.82
C GLU A 268 -9.47 -7.83 8.34
N VAL A 269 -10.12 -7.85 9.50
CA VAL A 269 -10.57 -6.62 10.17
C VAL A 269 -9.52 -6.18 11.16
N VAL A 270 -8.68 -5.24 10.76
CA VAL A 270 -7.71 -4.63 11.66
C VAL A 270 -8.46 -3.64 12.54
N THR A 271 -8.48 -3.95 13.84
CA THR A 271 -9.15 -3.14 14.83
C THR A 271 -8.13 -2.39 15.68
N ALA A 272 -8.24 -1.06 15.77
CA ALA A 272 -7.38 -0.24 16.63
C ALA A 272 -8.19 0.60 17.62
N ALA A 273 -7.48 1.21 18.59
CA ALA A 273 -8.03 2.13 19.57
C ALA A 273 -9.26 1.56 20.32
N LEU A 274 -9.06 0.48 21.09
CA LEU A 274 -10.10 -0.15 21.93
C LEU A 274 -11.36 -0.59 21.16
N GLY A 275 -11.22 -1.11 19.94
CA GLY A 275 -12.38 -1.64 19.20
C GLY A 275 -13.09 -0.63 18.29
N LEU A 276 -12.77 0.67 18.42
CA LEU A 276 -13.53 1.74 17.79
C LEU A 276 -13.16 1.93 16.32
N PHE A 277 -11.91 1.70 15.95
CA PHE A 277 -11.45 1.86 14.57
C PHE A 277 -11.38 0.49 13.91
N LYS A 278 -12.16 0.28 12.86
CA LYS A 278 -12.11 -0.94 12.04
C LYS A 278 -11.70 -0.57 10.63
N VAL A 279 -10.67 -1.23 10.13
CA VAL A 279 -10.25 -1.16 8.72
C VAL A 279 -10.29 -2.57 8.18
N VAL A 280 -11.01 -2.77 7.09
CA VAL A 280 -10.93 -4.03 6.36
C VAL A 280 -9.69 -4.00 5.47
N MET A 281 -8.76 -4.90 5.76
CA MET A 281 -7.65 -5.27 4.92
C MET A 281 -8.09 -6.41 4.01
N LEU A 282 -7.94 -6.20 2.71
CA LEU A 282 -8.20 -7.17 1.66
C LEU A 282 -6.88 -7.78 1.22
N HIS A 283 -6.82 -9.10 1.22
CA HIS A 283 -5.68 -9.86 0.75
C HIS A 283 -6.01 -10.47 -0.60
N PHE A 284 -5.08 -10.35 -1.55
CA PHE A 284 -5.22 -10.87 -2.90
C PHE A 284 -4.05 -11.78 -3.25
N ARG A 285 -4.31 -12.75 -4.10
CA ARG A 285 -3.30 -13.60 -4.73
C ARG A 285 -3.45 -13.58 -6.24
N LEU A 286 -2.32 -13.69 -6.93
CA LEU A 286 -2.25 -13.91 -8.38
C LEU A 286 -1.36 -15.13 -8.61
N ASP A 287 -1.93 -16.18 -9.19
CA ASP A 287 -1.18 -17.36 -9.61
C ASP A 287 -0.56 -17.10 -10.98
N LEU A 288 0.77 -17.19 -11.07
CA LEU A 288 1.53 -16.94 -12.29
C LEU A 288 1.74 -18.22 -13.12
N LEU A 289 1.45 -19.38 -12.54
CA LEU A 289 1.47 -20.67 -13.21
C LEU A 289 0.06 -21.15 -13.49
N SER A 290 -0.47 -20.71 -14.62
CA SER A 290 -1.50 -21.41 -15.38
C SER A 290 -1.06 -21.37 -16.84
N SER A 291 -0.22 -22.34 -17.21
CA SER A 291 -0.11 -22.82 -18.60
C SER A 291 -1.26 -23.78 -18.87
#